data_AF-A0A1E7DTH0-F1
#
_entry.id   AF-A0A1E7DTH0-F1
#
_cell.length_a   1.000
_cell.length_b   1.000
_cell.length_c   1.000
_cell.angle_alpha   90.00
_cell.angle_beta   90.00
_cell.angle_gamma   90.00
#
_symmetry.space_group_name_H-M   'P 1'
#
loop_
_entity.id
_entity.type
_entity.pdbx_description
1 polymer ?
#
loop_
_entity_poly.entity_id
_entity_poly.type
_entity_poly.pdbx_seq_one_letter_code
_entity_poly.pdbx_strand_id
1 'polypeptide(L)' 'MGQGVNFFNTGGVYGGGHSEQLLAKATKEKEDNIYIATKFCRQGDIYALETSLLLEGQVLFLI' A
#
# COMPACT_ATOMS: atom_id res chain seq x y z
N MET A 1 1.28 -15.38 -12.47
CA MET A 1 2.14 -14.26 -12.88
C MET A 1 2.78 -14.63 -14.20
N GLY A 2 2.28 -14.14 -15.32
CA GLY A 2 2.70 -14.60 -16.65
C GLY A 2 3.96 -13.93 -17.19
N GLN A 3 4.40 -12.82 -16.58
CA GLN A 3 5.48 -11.96 -17.11
C GLN A 3 6.55 -11.62 -16.05
N GLY A 4 6.60 -12.36 -14.92
CA GLY A 4 7.58 -12.13 -13.86
C GLY A 4 7.32 -10.90 -12.96
N VAL A 5 6.25 -10.13 -13.21
CA VAL A 5 5.86 -9.02 -12.33
C VAL A 5 5.22 -9.54 -11.05
N ASN A 6 5.80 -9.17 -9.91
CA ASN A 6 5.30 -9.50 -8.57
C ASN A 6 5.26 -8.31 -7.59
N PHE A 7 5.70 -7.12 -8.01
CA PHE A 7 5.67 -5.92 -7.18
C PHE A 7 4.53 -4.98 -7.62
N PHE A 8 3.69 -4.57 -6.68
CA PHE A 8 2.55 -3.70 -6.92
C PHE A 8 2.57 -2.50 -5.98
N ASN A 9 2.31 -1.30 -6.51
CA ASN A 9 2.19 -0.10 -5.71
C ASN A 9 0.77 0.47 -5.75
N THR A 10 0.20 0.78 -4.60
CA THR A 10 -1.15 1.36 -4.45
C THR A 10 -1.16 2.50 -3.42
N GLY A 11 -2.34 3.03 -3.09
CA GLY A 11 -2.54 3.99 -2.00
C GLY A 11 -4.02 4.30 -1.79
N GLY A 12 -4.39 4.70 -0.57
CA GLY A 12 -5.79 4.91 -0.18
C GLY A 12 -6.52 5.98 -1.01
N VAL A 13 -5.81 6.97 -1.55
CA VAL A 13 -6.40 7.99 -2.44
C VAL A 13 -6.69 7.48 -3.85
N TYR A 14 -6.12 6.34 -4.27
CA TYR A 14 -6.32 5.81 -5.61
C TYR A 14 -7.70 5.20 -5.77
N GLY A 15 -8.61 5.97 -6.38
CA GLY A 15 -10.01 5.61 -6.50
C GLY A 15 -10.72 5.52 -5.14
N GLY A 16 -10.28 6.31 -4.14
CA GLY A 16 -10.86 6.29 -2.79
C GLY A 16 -10.79 4.91 -2.11
N GLY A 17 -9.66 4.21 -2.26
CA GLY A 17 -9.41 2.87 -1.70
C GLY A 17 -9.79 1.73 -2.65
N HIS A 18 -10.44 2.02 -3.77
CA HIS A 18 -10.84 0.97 -4.73
C HIS A 18 -9.64 0.23 -5.34
N SER A 19 -8.51 0.92 -5.56
CA SER A 19 -7.27 0.30 -6.04
C SER A 19 -6.79 -0.83 -5.10
N GLU A 20 -6.84 -0.60 -3.79
CA GLU A 20 -6.43 -1.59 -2.79
C GLU A 20 -7.39 -2.79 -2.76
N GLN A 21 -8.70 -2.54 -2.89
CA GLN A 21 -9.71 -3.60 -2.97
C GLN A 21 -9.53 -4.49 -4.21
N LEU A 22 -9.23 -3.88 -5.36
CA LEU A 22 -8.96 -4.63 -6.59
C LEU A 22 -7.67 -5.44 -6.49
N LEU A 23 -6.63 -4.85 -5.90
CA LEU A 23 -5.36 -5.53 -5.70
C LEU A 23 -5.54 -6.76 -4.79
N ALA A 24 -6.24 -6.61 -3.66
CA ALA A 24 -6.54 -7.72 -2.76
C ALA A 24 -7.31 -8.87 -3.46
N LYS A 25 -8.27 -8.55 -4.33
CA LYS A 25 -9.00 -9.56 -5.12
C LYS A 25 -8.09 -10.24 -6.15
N ALA A 26 -7.21 -9.49 -6.80
CA ALA A 26 -6.35 -9.99 -7.86
C ALA A 26 -5.19 -10.86 -7.33
N THR A 27 -4.75 -10.61 -6.10
CA THR A 27 -3.60 -11.27 -5.47
C THR A 27 -3.96 -12.37 -4.49
N LYS A 28 -5.26 -12.65 -4.33
CA LYS A 28 -5.76 -13.73 -3.47
C LYS A 28 -5.07 -15.06 -3.82
N GLU A 29 -4.64 -15.80 -2.79
CA GLU A 29 -3.92 -17.09 -2.88
C GLU A 29 -2.52 -16.99 -3.51
N LYS A 30 -1.98 -15.79 -3.65
CA LYS A 30 -0.64 -15.52 -4.20
C LYS A 30 0.19 -14.62 -3.30
N GLU A 31 -0.27 -14.38 -2.07
CA GLU A 31 0.29 -13.47 -1.08
C GLU A 31 1.77 -13.78 -0.82
N ASP A 32 2.16 -15.05 -0.82
CA ASP A 32 3.56 -15.48 -0.62
C ASP A 32 4.50 -15.11 -1.78
N ASN A 33 3.96 -14.76 -2.94
CA ASN A 33 4.72 -14.51 -4.17
C ASN A 33 4.65 -13.05 -4.64
N ILE A 34 3.88 -12.19 -3.96
CA ILE A 34 3.69 -10.78 -4.29
C ILE A 34 4.30 -9.86 -3.23
N TYR A 35 4.70 -8.67 -3.67
CA TYR A 35 5.11 -7.58 -2.81
C TYR A 35 4.21 -6.39 -3.08
N ILE A 36 3.58 -5.85 -2.03
CA ILE A 36 2.69 -4.69 -2.14
C ILE A 36 3.27 -3.53 -1.34
N ALA A 37 3.49 -2.40 -1.99
CA ALA A 37 3.72 -1.12 -1.35
C ALA A 37 2.43 -0.30 -1.37
N THR A 38 1.99 0.22 -0.22
CA THR A 38 0.88 1.18 -0.15
C THR A 38 1.37 2.52 0.37
N LYS A 39 0.90 3.59 -0.26
CA LYS A 39 1.16 4.98 0.13
C LYS A 39 0.03 5.48 1.01
N PHE A 40 0.39 6.05 2.16
CA PHE A 40 -0.52 6.71 3.10
C PHE A 40 -0.17 8.22 3.21
N CYS A 41 -0.95 8.99 3.98
CA CYS A 41 -0.74 10.45 4.20
C CYS A 41 -1.04 11.38 3.01
N ARG A 42 -2.03 11.07 2.16
CA ARG A 42 -2.57 12.03 1.19
C ARG A 42 -4.05 12.28 1.52
N GLN A 43 -4.47 13.55 1.57
CA GLN A 43 -5.83 13.99 1.92
C GLN A 43 -6.17 13.99 3.42
N GLY A 44 -5.26 14.52 4.26
CA GLY A 44 -5.61 14.92 5.63
C GLY A 44 -5.53 13.82 6.69
N ASP A 45 -5.08 12.60 6.36
CA ASP A 45 -4.97 11.46 7.30
C ASP A 45 -3.90 11.60 8.42
N ILE A 46 -3.43 12.82 8.68
CA ILE A 46 -2.50 13.15 9.77
C ILE A 46 -3.26 13.85 10.89
N TYR A 47 -4.10 13.08 11.60
CA TYR A 47 -4.72 13.51 12.86
C TYR A 47 -4.37 12.56 14.01
N ALA A 48 -3.09 12.23 14.18
CA ALA A 48 -2.57 11.74 15.45
C ALA A 48 -1.05 11.79 15.42
N LEU A 49 -0.45 12.55 16.35
CA LEU A 49 0.97 12.45 16.66
C LEU A 49 1.34 11.06 17.24
N GLU A 50 0.35 10.25 17.60
CA GLU A 50 0.53 8.89 18.10
C GLU A 50 0.84 7.88 16.98
N THR A 51 0.22 8.01 15.80
CA THR A 51 0.56 7.16 14.64
C THR A 51 1.94 7.49 14.09
N SER A 52 2.46 8.71 14.27
CA SER A 52 3.84 9.05 13.86
C SER A 52 4.92 8.38 14.71
N LEU A 53 4.65 8.02 15.97
CA LEU A 53 5.63 7.33 16.83
C LEU A 53 5.79 5.84 16.48
N LEU A 54 4.81 5.24 15.80
CA LEU A 54 4.95 3.92 15.16
C LEU A 54 5.76 3.97 13.85
N LEU A 55 6.06 5.17 13.34
CA LEU A 55 6.79 5.39 12.09
C LEU A 55 8.30 5.61 12.28
N GLU A 56 8.85 5.55 13.50
CA GLU A 56 10.31 5.67 13.72
C GLU A 56 11.14 4.52 13.10
N GLY A 57 10.50 3.56 12.43
CA GLY A 57 11.17 2.54 11.62
C GLY A 57 10.51 2.26 10.27
N GLN A 58 9.54 3.04 9.81
CA GLN A 58 8.78 2.73 8.59
C GLN A 58 9.14 3.68 7.45
N VAL A 59 10.03 3.16 6.62
CA VAL A 59 10.60 3.72 5.40
C VAL A 59 9.57 4.50 4.59
N LEU A 60 9.81 5.81 4.48
CA LEU A 60 9.28 6.66 3.42
C LEU A 60 9.90 6.19 2.10
N PHE A 61 9.28 5.21 1.42
CA PHE A 61 9.52 5.02 -0.01
C PHE A 61 8.60 5.97 -0.78
N LEU A 62 9.03 7.24 -0.84
CA LEU A 62 8.92 7.95 -2.11
C LEU A 62 9.61 7.07 -3.14
N ILE A 63 9.00 6.85 -4.30
CA ILE A 63 9.74 6.35 -5.47
C ILE A 63 11.01 7.17 -5.68
#